data_AF-A0A077ZPB8-F1
#
_entry.id   AF-A0A077ZPB8-F1
#
_cell.length_a   1.000
_cell.length_b   1.000
_cell.length_c   1.000
_cell.angle_alpha   90.00
_cell.angle_beta   90.00
_cell.angle_gamma   90.00
#
_symmetry.space_group_name_H-M   'P 1'
#
loop_
_entity.id
_entity.type
_entity.pdbx_description
1 polymer ?
#
loop_
_entity_poly.entity_id
_entity_poly.type
_entity_poly.pdbx_seq_one_letter_code
_entity_poly.pdbx_strand_id
1 'polypeptide(L)'
;MAVYKRGEVLMKILLALTGLNLLAHTNARIEVQEDRDLTGCSVELNSYIFSLAGLKRSTPKFTSAYKVQYNNGKGNITIDFNICDYSFRKCPDEASDFANIINENNTCSHMSSGSLSDVGVSLIDNDKPDLGLRLNFTGGNMCNDTAKFQLLLQLNCDDYAQGTSYSLDTSSLSSPCTPRVIMTSKEACPKLSLGSLWHFFNENYYIFGLGMMCLGVFLMISGGRFFKFTLFLTGQATVAGFILILMFGSVYPTNSPQWVVWLTLIVSLGMGAGIGYACMRWVRIGVLLIGTWIGGLLGAILYSLVFYLFAKNNPILALWLTIAFCAVIIAILSMIFFDHAVIIGSSLGGAYVFVRFAGGYPNEFLIYENYNNGTIGQVNPVFFIYILFVITLSVISVVFQINQRSRNLEMYNYRKYDFKYRRA
;
A
#
# COMPACT_ATOMS: atom_id res chain seq x y z
N MET A 1 43.72 15.14 -14.07
CA MET A 1 42.88 16.37 -14.05
C MET A 1 41.60 16.28 -14.88
N ALA A 2 41.61 15.75 -16.11
CA ALA A 2 40.41 15.69 -16.97
C ALA A 2 39.20 14.90 -16.38
N VAL A 3 39.47 13.93 -15.50
CA VAL A 3 38.43 13.07 -14.89
C VAL A 3 37.71 13.74 -13.70
N TYR A 4 38.34 14.72 -13.05
CA TYR A 4 37.70 15.48 -11.96
C TYR A 4 36.58 16.38 -12.52
N LYS A 5 36.80 16.94 -13.71
CA LYS A 5 35.82 17.76 -14.45
C LYS A 5 34.53 16.99 -14.80
N ARG A 6 34.60 15.67 -15.02
CA ARG A 6 33.43 14.85 -15.40
C ARG A 6 32.50 14.56 -14.21
N GLY A 7 33.05 14.43 -13.00
CA GLY A 7 32.25 14.26 -11.78
C GLY A 7 31.50 15.53 -11.39
N GLU A 8 32.11 16.68 -11.61
CA GLU A 8 31.51 17.99 -11.33
C GLU A 8 30.28 18.27 -12.22
N VAL A 9 30.32 17.84 -13.49
CA VAL A 9 29.18 17.97 -14.41
C VAL A 9 28.01 17.09 -13.99
N LEU A 10 28.27 15.83 -13.60
CA LEU A 10 27.21 14.92 -13.13
C LEU A 10 26.56 15.43 -11.85
N MET A 11 27.35 15.96 -10.91
CA MET A 11 26.85 16.55 -9.66
C MET A 11 26.04 17.82 -9.91
N LYS A 12 26.43 18.66 -10.88
CA LYS A 12 25.66 19.84 -11.31
C LYS A 12 24.35 19.45 -11.98
N ILE A 13 24.33 18.38 -12.79
CA ILE A 13 23.08 17.85 -13.38
C ILE A 13 22.17 17.28 -12.30
N LEU A 14 22.71 16.54 -11.32
CA LEU A 14 21.93 16.00 -10.22
C LEU A 14 21.36 17.12 -9.32
N LEU A 15 22.17 18.14 -9.01
CA LEU A 15 21.74 19.35 -8.29
C LEU A 15 20.71 20.17 -9.08
N ALA A 16 20.84 20.25 -10.39
CA ALA A 16 19.85 20.92 -11.24
C ALA A 16 18.52 20.13 -11.27
N LEU A 17 18.57 18.80 -11.35
CA LEU A 17 17.39 17.94 -11.29
C LEU A 17 16.72 17.96 -9.91
N THR A 18 17.48 18.01 -8.81
CA THR A 18 16.89 18.16 -7.47
C THR A 18 16.37 19.57 -7.24
N GLY A 19 17.05 20.61 -7.74
CA GLY A 19 16.60 22.00 -7.66
C GLY A 19 15.32 22.29 -8.44
N LEU A 20 15.17 21.71 -9.64
CA LEU A 20 13.94 21.82 -10.43
C LEU A 20 12.74 21.13 -9.75
N ASN A 21 12.96 19.99 -9.10
CA ASN A 21 11.91 19.32 -8.33
C ASN A 21 11.53 20.07 -7.05
N LEU A 22 12.49 20.71 -6.36
CA LEU A 22 12.22 21.51 -5.16
C LEU A 22 11.40 22.77 -5.47
N LEU A 23 11.68 23.46 -6.58
CA LEU A 23 10.92 24.65 -6.99
C LEU A 23 9.53 24.31 -7.53
N ALA A 24 9.35 23.14 -8.15
CA ALA A 24 8.02 22.64 -8.51
C ALA A 24 7.17 22.24 -7.29
N HIS A 25 7.80 21.86 -6.17
CA HIS A 25 7.11 21.45 -4.95
C HIS A 25 6.71 22.58 -4.00
N THR A 26 7.28 23.78 -4.09
CA THR A 26 6.93 24.87 -3.16
C THR A 26 5.54 25.47 -3.35
N ASN A 27 4.85 25.19 -4.47
CA ASN A 27 3.48 25.67 -4.71
C ASN A 27 2.43 24.57 -4.93
N ALA A 28 2.84 23.31 -5.06
CA ALA A 28 1.92 22.19 -5.01
C ALA A 28 1.78 21.77 -3.54
N ARG A 29 0.74 22.26 -2.86
CA ARG A 29 0.17 21.47 -1.77
C ARG A 29 -0.16 20.14 -2.43
N ILE A 30 0.68 19.13 -2.23
CA ILE A 30 0.34 17.75 -2.54
C ILE A 30 -0.75 17.44 -1.51
N GLU A 31 -1.98 17.86 -1.79
CA GLU A 31 -3.12 17.11 -1.32
C GLU A 31 -2.88 15.74 -1.94
N VAL A 32 -2.36 14.83 -1.11
CA VAL A 32 -2.44 13.41 -1.38
C VAL A 32 -3.94 13.19 -1.53
N GLN A 33 -4.41 13.25 -2.77
CA GLN A 33 -5.80 13.05 -3.09
C GLN A 33 -6.06 11.63 -2.63
N GLU A 34 -6.74 11.48 -1.49
CA GLU A 34 -7.14 10.17 -1.02
C GLU A 34 -7.90 9.54 -2.17
N ASP A 35 -7.39 8.43 -2.68
CA ASP A 35 -8.08 7.62 -3.68
C ASP A 35 -9.33 7.05 -2.98
N ARG A 36 -10.41 7.83 -3.00
CA ARG A 36 -11.75 7.44 -2.53
C ARG A 36 -12.44 6.48 -3.49
N ASP A 37 -11.75 6.12 -4.56
CA ASP A 37 -12.23 5.21 -5.57
C ASP A 37 -12.16 3.77 -5.07
N LEU A 38 -13.27 3.04 -5.27
CA LEU A 38 -13.42 1.64 -4.88
C LEU A 38 -12.64 0.69 -5.83
N THR A 39 -11.33 0.89 -5.95
CA THR A 39 -10.47 0.07 -6.83
C THR A 39 -10.36 -1.35 -6.28
N GLY A 40 -10.70 -2.34 -7.11
CA GLY A 40 -10.63 -3.74 -6.68
C GLY A 40 -11.51 -4.13 -5.49
N CYS A 41 -12.61 -3.39 -5.24
CA CYS A 41 -13.46 -3.58 -4.06
C CYS A 41 -12.76 -3.32 -2.71
N SER A 42 -11.63 -2.61 -2.75
CA SER A 42 -10.91 -2.17 -1.57
C SER A 42 -10.84 -0.65 -1.58
N VAL A 43 -10.72 -0.07 -0.40
CA VAL A 43 -10.59 1.39 -0.27
C VAL A 43 -9.64 1.69 0.89
N GLU A 44 -8.76 2.66 0.66
CA GLU A 44 -7.88 3.22 1.69
C GLU A 44 -8.46 4.58 2.13
N LEU A 45 -8.89 4.70 3.38
CA LEU A 45 -9.38 5.95 3.97
C LEU A 45 -8.60 6.25 5.24
N ASN A 46 -8.02 7.44 5.37
CA ASN A 46 -7.26 7.85 6.55
C ASN A 46 -6.23 6.79 7.01
N SER A 47 -5.54 6.11 6.09
CA SER A 47 -4.55 5.04 6.40
C SER A 47 -5.14 3.68 6.80
N TYR A 48 -6.46 3.52 6.77
CA TYR A 48 -7.15 2.26 7.02
C TYR A 48 -7.56 1.61 5.70
N ILE A 49 -7.28 0.31 5.58
CA ILE A 49 -7.65 -0.47 4.40
C ILE A 49 -8.90 -1.28 4.73
N PHE A 50 -9.94 -1.05 3.96
CA PHE A 50 -11.19 -1.81 4.01
C PHE A 50 -11.29 -2.68 2.76
N SER A 51 -11.70 -3.93 2.96
CA SER A 51 -11.86 -4.91 1.90
C SER A 51 -13.32 -5.35 1.86
N LEU A 52 -14.06 -4.83 0.87
CA LEU A 52 -15.49 -5.12 0.72
C LEU A 52 -15.73 -6.35 -0.16
N ALA A 53 -14.67 -7.05 -0.57
CA ALA A 53 -14.75 -8.19 -1.48
C ALA A 53 -15.64 -9.32 -0.92
N GLY A 54 -15.68 -9.50 0.41
CA GLY A 54 -16.56 -10.47 1.05
C GLY A 54 -18.05 -10.11 0.97
N LEU A 55 -18.39 -8.85 0.71
CA LEU A 55 -19.76 -8.37 0.54
C LEU A 55 -20.27 -8.50 -0.90
N LYS A 56 -19.36 -8.74 -1.85
CA LYS A 56 -19.69 -8.92 -3.26
C LYS A 56 -20.54 -10.19 -3.45
N ARG A 57 -21.73 -10.05 -4.04
CA ARG A 57 -22.56 -11.18 -4.44
C ARG A 57 -22.43 -11.40 -5.94
N SER A 58 -21.59 -12.35 -6.35
CA SER A 58 -21.46 -12.76 -7.76
C SER A 58 -22.07 -14.15 -8.01
N THR A 59 -22.56 -14.36 -9.23
CA THR A 59 -22.93 -15.69 -9.73
C THR A 59 -21.69 -16.59 -9.85
N PRO A 60 -21.80 -17.92 -9.65
CA PRO A 60 -23.03 -18.69 -9.43
C PRO A 60 -23.43 -18.86 -7.95
N LYS A 61 -22.62 -18.39 -7.00
CA LYS A 61 -22.80 -18.69 -5.56
C LYS A 61 -24.08 -18.08 -4.98
N PHE A 62 -24.47 -16.90 -5.47
CA PHE A 62 -25.65 -16.18 -5.00
C PHE A 62 -26.71 -16.12 -6.10
N THR A 63 -27.96 -16.38 -5.71
CA THR A 63 -29.13 -16.32 -6.60
C THR A 63 -29.76 -14.94 -6.66
N SER A 64 -29.38 -14.02 -5.77
CA SER A 64 -29.91 -12.66 -5.71
C SER A 64 -28.95 -11.68 -5.04
N ALA A 65 -29.09 -10.40 -5.43
CA ALA A 65 -28.40 -9.26 -4.83
C ALA A 65 -29.05 -8.93 -3.48
N TYR A 66 -28.56 -7.88 -2.81
CA TYR A 66 -29.18 -7.39 -1.60
C TYR A 66 -30.51 -6.73 -1.94
N LYS A 67 -31.60 -7.18 -1.31
CA LYS A 67 -32.96 -6.71 -1.61
C LYS A 67 -33.64 -6.21 -0.36
N VAL A 68 -34.01 -4.95 -0.38
CA VAL A 68 -34.73 -4.30 0.73
C VAL A 68 -36.11 -3.90 0.23
N GLN A 69 -37.16 -4.31 0.95
CA GLN A 69 -38.54 -3.98 0.62
C GLN A 69 -39.13 -3.09 1.70
N TYR A 70 -39.91 -2.09 1.30
CA TYR A 70 -40.66 -1.25 2.21
C TYR A 70 -41.96 -0.80 1.55
N ASN A 71 -42.95 -0.44 2.37
CA ASN A 71 -44.24 0.07 1.89
C ASN A 71 -44.29 1.59 2.09
N ASN A 72 -44.55 2.33 1.00
CA ASN A 72 -44.64 3.79 1.01
C ASN A 72 -46.09 4.32 1.17
N GLY A 73 -47.05 3.44 1.50
CA GLY A 73 -48.49 3.72 1.55
C GLY A 73 -49.21 3.56 0.21
N LYS A 74 -48.50 3.61 -0.92
CA LYS A 74 -49.05 3.37 -2.27
C LYS A 74 -48.81 1.94 -2.75
N GLY A 75 -47.79 1.27 -2.22
CA GLY A 75 -47.46 -0.11 -2.51
C GLY A 75 -46.08 -0.49 -1.99
N ASN A 76 -45.62 -1.67 -2.38
CA ASN A 76 -44.31 -2.17 -1.99
C ASN A 76 -43.25 -1.68 -2.98
N ILE A 77 -42.27 -0.95 -2.49
CA ILE A 77 -41.06 -0.57 -3.20
C ILE A 77 -39.96 -1.57 -2.86
N THR A 78 -39.16 -1.95 -3.85
CA THR A 78 -37.97 -2.81 -3.67
C THR A 78 -36.71 -2.07 -4.13
N ILE A 79 -35.68 -2.05 -3.28
CA ILE A 79 -34.32 -1.59 -3.64
C ILE A 79 -33.46 -2.84 -3.82
N ASP A 80 -32.84 -2.99 -4.98
CA ASP A 80 -31.95 -4.10 -5.35
C ASP A 80 -30.55 -3.56 -5.62
N PHE A 81 -29.56 -3.94 -4.81
CA PHE A 81 -28.21 -3.41 -4.91
C PHE A 81 -27.14 -4.47 -4.66
N ASN A 82 -25.94 -4.20 -5.17
CA ASN A 82 -24.78 -5.04 -4.99
C ASN A 82 -23.54 -4.18 -4.72
N ILE A 83 -22.52 -4.79 -4.10
CA ILE A 83 -21.31 -4.10 -3.67
C ILE A 83 -20.16 -4.61 -4.53
N CYS A 84 -19.48 -3.70 -5.24
CA CYS A 84 -18.36 -3.99 -6.14
C CYS A 84 -18.66 -4.94 -7.32
N ASP A 85 -19.93 -5.11 -7.65
CA ASP A 85 -20.40 -5.84 -8.80
C ASP A 85 -21.77 -5.30 -9.20
N TYR A 86 -22.19 -5.54 -10.44
CA TYR A 86 -23.48 -5.08 -10.90
C TYR A 86 -24.62 -5.79 -10.17
N SER A 87 -25.75 -5.12 -10.05
CA SER A 87 -27.00 -5.71 -9.61
C SER A 87 -27.42 -6.81 -10.59
N PHE A 88 -27.96 -7.92 -10.07
CA PHE A 88 -28.44 -9.02 -10.93
C PHE A 88 -29.65 -8.62 -11.75
N ARG A 89 -30.44 -7.65 -11.26
CA ARG A 89 -31.59 -7.13 -11.99
C ARG A 89 -31.17 -5.92 -12.79
N LYS A 90 -31.30 -6.03 -14.11
CA LYS A 90 -31.18 -4.90 -15.03
C LYS A 90 -32.54 -4.22 -15.22
N CYS A 91 -32.54 -2.91 -15.37
CA CYS A 91 -33.73 -2.19 -15.82
C CYS A 91 -33.97 -2.45 -17.34
N PRO A 92 -35.12 -2.03 -17.90
CA PRO A 92 -35.50 -2.33 -19.29
C PRO A 92 -34.53 -1.82 -20.38
N ASP A 93 -33.65 -0.89 -20.03
CA ASP A 93 -32.60 -0.34 -20.89
C ASP A 93 -31.32 -1.20 -20.93
N GLU A 94 -31.29 -2.29 -20.16
CA GLU A 94 -30.17 -3.25 -20.04
C GLU A 94 -28.84 -2.66 -19.54
N ALA A 95 -28.86 -1.43 -19.03
CA ALA A 95 -27.71 -0.82 -18.39
C ALA A 95 -27.24 -1.66 -17.20
N SER A 96 -25.93 -1.60 -16.95
CA SER A 96 -25.31 -2.32 -15.83
C SER A 96 -25.08 -1.33 -14.70
N ASP A 97 -25.80 -1.50 -13.60
CA ASP A 97 -25.77 -0.59 -12.47
C ASP A 97 -25.53 -1.36 -11.17
N PHE A 98 -25.02 -0.68 -10.16
CA PHE A 98 -24.79 -1.25 -8.83
C PHE A 98 -26.05 -1.26 -7.97
N ALA A 99 -26.99 -0.33 -8.19
CA ALA A 99 -28.20 -0.17 -7.40
C ALA A 99 -29.40 0.29 -8.24
N ASN A 100 -30.55 -0.37 -8.04
CA ASN A 100 -31.80 -0.11 -8.74
C ASN A 100 -32.97 -0.04 -7.75
N ILE A 101 -33.94 0.83 -8.02
CA ILE A 101 -35.21 0.93 -7.29
C ILE A 101 -36.38 0.50 -8.17
N ILE A 102 -37.32 -0.25 -7.60
CA ILE A 102 -38.51 -0.77 -8.27
C ILE A 102 -39.72 -0.25 -7.50
N ASN A 103 -40.53 0.57 -8.17
CA ASN A 103 -41.73 1.13 -7.57
C ASN A 103 -42.90 0.15 -7.61
N GLU A 104 -44.03 0.54 -7.01
CA GLU A 104 -45.26 -0.25 -6.96
C GLU A 104 -45.80 -0.69 -8.33
N ASN A 105 -45.49 0.08 -9.39
CA ASN A 105 -45.89 -0.20 -10.77
C ASN A 105 -44.91 -1.13 -11.51
N ASN A 106 -43.97 -1.77 -10.80
CA ASN A 106 -42.85 -2.51 -11.38
C ASN A 106 -41.96 -1.67 -12.32
N THR A 107 -42.00 -0.35 -12.21
CA THR A 107 -41.09 0.54 -12.94
C THR A 107 -39.73 0.54 -12.26
N CYS A 108 -38.68 0.25 -13.04
CA CYS A 108 -37.29 0.21 -12.59
C CYS A 108 -36.64 1.57 -12.82
N SER A 109 -35.88 2.07 -11.86
CA SER A 109 -35.07 3.29 -12.00
C SER A 109 -33.68 3.07 -11.43
N HIS A 110 -32.67 3.61 -12.11
CA HIS A 110 -31.27 3.50 -11.70
C HIS A 110 -31.00 4.40 -10.51
N MET A 111 -30.28 3.88 -9.51
CA MET A 111 -29.79 4.65 -8.36
C MET A 111 -28.28 4.89 -8.41
N SER A 112 -27.58 4.22 -9.31
CA SER A 112 -26.15 4.35 -9.54
C SER A 112 -25.87 4.37 -11.04
N SER A 113 -24.71 4.87 -11.45
CA SER A 113 -24.21 4.61 -12.81
C SER A 113 -23.56 3.22 -12.93
N GLY A 114 -23.07 2.89 -14.13
CA GLY A 114 -22.24 1.71 -14.38
C GLY A 114 -20.76 1.85 -14.05
N SER A 115 -20.33 2.98 -13.46
CA SER A 115 -18.93 3.21 -13.06
C SER A 115 -18.75 3.15 -11.54
N LEU A 116 -17.72 2.43 -11.08
CA LEU A 116 -17.35 2.39 -9.65
C LEU A 116 -16.83 3.74 -9.12
N SER A 117 -16.36 4.63 -10.01
CA SER A 117 -15.95 6.00 -9.66
C SER A 117 -17.09 6.83 -9.06
N ASP A 118 -18.33 6.45 -9.34
CA ASP A 118 -19.51 7.21 -8.92
C ASP A 118 -20.02 6.74 -7.54
N VAL A 119 -19.32 5.77 -6.94
CA VAL A 119 -19.55 5.29 -5.57
C VAL A 119 -18.60 6.02 -4.63
N GLY A 120 -19.07 7.10 -4.03
CA GLY A 120 -18.28 7.85 -3.06
C GLY A 120 -18.16 7.09 -1.74
N VAL A 121 -16.93 6.97 -1.21
CA VAL A 121 -16.68 6.32 0.09
C VAL A 121 -16.27 7.37 1.12
N SER A 122 -16.81 7.25 2.33
CA SER A 122 -16.38 8.02 3.49
C SER A 122 -16.46 7.19 4.77
N LEU A 123 -15.74 7.57 5.81
CA LEU A 123 -15.90 6.94 7.13
C LEU A 123 -17.22 7.41 7.77
N ILE A 124 -17.83 6.55 8.61
CA ILE A 124 -18.98 6.96 9.42
C ILE A 124 -18.58 8.06 10.40
N ASP A 125 -17.39 7.92 10.98
CA ASP A 125 -16.74 8.83 11.91
C ASP A 125 -15.23 8.81 11.62
N ASN A 126 -14.63 9.98 11.44
CA ASN A 126 -13.20 10.09 11.15
C ASN A 126 -12.33 9.71 12.36
N ASP A 127 -12.84 9.91 13.57
CA ASP A 127 -12.11 9.61 14.81
C ASP A 127 -12.25 8.13 15.22
N LYS A 128 -13.24 7.43 14.65
CA LYS A 128 -13.58 6.04 14.98
C LYS A 128 -13.80 5.22 13.70
N PRO A 129 -12.73 4.89 12.97
CA PRO A 129 -12.81 4.11 11.72
C PRO A 129 -13.38 2.70 11.95
N ASP A 130 -13.27 2.19 13.18
CA ASP A 130 -13.88 0.92 13.60
C ASP A 130 -15.42 0.96 13.62
N LEU A 131 -16.06 2.12 13.41
CA LEU A 131 -17.51 2.18 13.18
C LEU A 131 -17.89 1.71 11.78
N GLY A 132 -16.98 1.81 10.81
CA GLY A 132 -17.16 1.38 9.42
C GLY A 132 -17.33 2.54 8.43
N LEU A 133 -18.03 2.28 7.32
CA LEU A 133 -18.02 3.10 6.11
C LEU A 133 -19.40 3.62 5.71
N ARG A 134 -19.43 4.67 4.91
CA ARG A 134 -20.59 5.14 4.15
C ARG A 134 -20.26 5.12 2.68
N LEU A 135 -21.06 4.39 1.92
CA LEU A 135 -21.02 4.36 0.46
C LEU A 135 -22.17 5.20 -0.09
N ASN A 136 -21.87 6.12 -0.98
CA ASN A 136 -22.84 6.95 -1.67
C ASN A 136 -22.85 6.59 -3.15
N PHE A 137 -23.88 5.85 -3.57
CA PHE A 137 -24.10 5.53 -4.97
C PHE A 137 -24.74 6.73 -5.66
N THR A 138 -24.02 7.33 -6.61
CA THR A 138 -24.50 8.48 -7.37
C THR A 138 -24.64 8.14 -8.86
N GLY A 139 -25.23 9.06 -9.63
CA GLY A 139 -25.41 8.89 -11.08
C GLY A 139 -26.73 8.25 -11.52
N GLY A 140 -27.70 8.08 -10.62
CA GLY A 140 -29.04 7.56 -10.94
C GLY A 140 -29.93 8.50 -11.76
N ASN A 141 -31.14 8.02 -12.08
CA ASN A 141 -32.16 8.76 -12.82
C ASN A 141 -32.67 9.99 -12.02
N MET A 142 -33.28 10.95 -12.71
CA MET A 142 -33.97 12.06 -12.05
C MET A 142 -35.16 11.53 -11.24
N CYS A 143 -35.14 11.75 -9.93
CA CYS A 143 -36.22 11.42 -9.01
C CYS A 143 -37.30 12.52 -9.01
N ASN A 144 -36.87 13.77 -9.11
CA ASN A 144 -37.70 14.95 -9.32
C ASN A 144 -36.96 15.93 -10.26
N ASP A 145 -37.49 17.12 -10.51
CA ASP A 145 -36.88 18.09 -11.45
C ASP A 145 -35.48 18.58 -11.03
N THR A 146 -35.09 18.39 -9.77
CA THR A 146 -33.85 18.95 -9.18
C THR A 146 -32.88 17.90 -8.65
N ALA A 147 -33.34 16.68 -8.37
CA ALA A 147 -32.61 15.66 -7.64
C ALA A 147 -32.64 14.32 -8.36
N LYS A 148 -31.50 13.63 -8.33
CA LYS A 148 -31.34 12.27 -8.84
C LYS A 148 -31.56 11.25 -7.72
N PHE A 149 -31.96 10.04 -8.09
CA PHE A 149 -31.91 8.90 -7.19
C PHE A 149 -30.47 8.61 -6.79
N GLN A 150 -30.25 8.43 -5.49
CA GLN A 150 -28.99 8.05 -4.89
C GLN A 150 -29.25 7.02 -3.79
N LEU A 151 -28.34 6.06 -3.61
CA LEU A 151 -28.42 5.11 -2.49
C LEU A 151 -27.34 5.44 -1.48
N LEU A 152 -27.74 5.69 -0.24
CA LEU A 152 -26.80 5.84 0.87
C LEU A 152 -26.71 4.51 1.62
N LEU A 153 -25.56 3.85 1.56
CA LEU A 153 -25.33 2.59 2.23
C LEU A 153 -24.36 2.81 3.40
N GLN A 154 -24.86 2.66 4.62
CA GLN A 154 -24.04 2.74 5.84
C GLN A 154 -23.61 1.33 6.24
N LEU A 155 -22.32 1.06 6.20
CA LEU A 155 -21.68 -0.19 6.56
C LEU A 155 -21.12 -0.10 7.99
N ASN A 156 -21.84 -0.63 8.95
CA ASN A 156 -21.38 -0.73 10.33
C ASN A 156 -20.44 -1.94 10.48
N CYS A 157 -19.26 -1.71 11.05
CA CYS A 157 -18.34 -2.79 11.42
C CYS A 157 -18.86 -3.53 12.66
N ASP A 158 -18.86 -4.87 12.58
CA ASP A 158 -19.07 -5.77 13.70
C ASP A 158 -18.18 -7.01 13.51
N ASP A 159 -17.08 -7.07 14.27
CA ASP A 159 -16.10 -8.16 14.22
C ASP A 159 -16.69 -9.53 14.59
N TYR A 160 -17.80 -9.53 15.34
CA TYR A 160 -18.47 -10.73 15.85
C TYR A 160 -19.68 -11.14 15.01
N ALA A 161 -20.02 -10.37 13.96
CA ALA A 161 -21.13 -10.70 13.08
C ALA A 161 -20.90 -12.07 12.40
N GLN A 162 -21.82 -13.01 12.60
CA GLN A 162 -21.78 -14.33 11.93
C GLN A 162 -22.12 -14.23 10.43
N GLY A 163 -22.76 -13.15 10.01
CA GLY A 163 -23.12 -12.88 8.63
C GLY A 163 -23.56 -11.43 8.45
N THR A 164 -23.74 -11.03 7.20
CA THR A 164 -24.14 -9.67 6.86
C THR A 164 -25.64 -9.48 7.06
N SER A 165 -26.03 -8.61 7.99
CA SER A 165 -27.42 -8.18 8.18
C SER A 165 -27.64 -6.80 7.59
N TYR A 166 -28.80 -6.52 7.01
CA TYR A 166 -29.11 -5.22 6.44
C TYR A 166 -30.57 -4.86 6.64
N SER A 167 -30.86 -3.56 6.80
CA SER A 167 -32.19 -3.03 7.02
C SER A 167 -32.32 -1.63 6.42
N LEU A 168 -33.54 -1.25 6.03
CA LEU A 168 -33.80 0.13 5.62
C LEU A 168 -33.87 1.02 6.86
N ASP A 169 -33.21 2.16 6.80
CA ASP A 169 -33.43 3.19 7.79
C ASP A 169 -34.73 3.92 7.50
N THR A 170 -35.76 3.65 8.30
CA THR A 170 -37.09 4.23 8.15
C THR A 170 -37.10 5.75 8.27
N SER A 171 -36.13 6.35 8.96
CA SER A 171 -36.02 7.81 9.06
C SER A 171 -35.61 8.46 7.73
N SER A 172 -34.85 7.74 6.89
CA SER A 172 -34.44 8.23 5.57
C SER A 172 -35.58 8.29 4.54
N LEU A 173 -36.70 7.61 4.81
CA LEU A 173 -37.87 7.59 3.94
C LEU A 173 -38.56 8.95 3.80
N SER A 174 -38.23 9.93 4.64
CA SER A 174 -38.67 11.31 4.46
C SER A 174 -38.11 11.94 3.17
N SER A 175 -36.99 11.42 2.65
CA SER A 175 -36.39 11.82 1.37
C SER A 175 -36.44 10.63 0.40
N PRO A 176 -37.50 10.51 -0.44
CA PRO A 176 -37.68 9.34 -1.30
C PRO A 176 -36.58 9.17 -2.36
N CYS A 177 -35.83 10.23 -2.66
CA CYS A 177 -34.75 10.20 -3.65
C CYS A 177 -33.43 9.67 -3.10
N THR A 178 -33.26 9.63 -1.76
CA THR A 178 -32.00 9.26 -1.10
C THR A 178 -32.22 8.28 0.05
N PRO A 179 -32.80 7.09 -0.21
CA PRO A 179 -33.00 6.11 0.85
C PRO A 179 -31.65 5.65 1.43
N ARG A 180 -31.65 5.42 2.74
CA ARG A 180 -30.49 4.92 3.48
C ARG A 180 -30.69 3.47 3.89
N VAL A 181 -29.75 2.61 3.51
CA VAL A 181 -29.69 1.21 3.96
C VAL A 181 -28.57 1.10 4.99
N ILE A 182 -28.88 0.53 6.15
CA ILE A 182 -27.90 0.23 7.19
C ILE A 182 -27.57 -1.25 7.11
N MET A 183 -26.30 -1.56 6.90
CA MET A 183 -25.78 -2.91 6.81
C MET A 183 -24.70 -3.10 7.85
N THR A 184 -24.75 -4.21 8.59
CA THR A 184 -23.75 -4.59 9.59
C THR A 184 -23.02 -5.84 9.10
N SER A 185 -21.69 -5.79 9.07
CA SER A 185 -20.87 -6.92 8.62
C SER A 185 -19.45 -6.85 9.18
N LYS A 186 -18.82 -8.02 9.33
CA LYS A 186 -17.39 -8.15 9.62
C LYS A 186 -16.51 -7.59 8.50
N GLU A 187 -16.97 -7.64 7.25
CA GLU A 187 -16.21 -7.11 6.11
C GLU A 187 -16.18 -5.58 6.06
N ALA A 188 -17.03 -4.90 6.84
CA ALA A 188 -16.98 -3.45 7.01
C ALA A 188 -15.91 -3.02 8.03
N CYS A 189 -15.26 -3.96 8.71
CA CYS A 189 -14.17 -3.70 9.64
C CYS A 189 -12.83 -3.57 8.90
N PRO A 190 -11.92 -2.71 9.38
CA PRO A 190 -10.59 -2.55 8.77
C PRO A 190 -9.80 -3.86 8.88
N LYS A 191 -9.28 -4.38 7.76
CA LYS A 191 -8.58 -5.69 7.72
C LYS A 191 -7.15 -5.63 8.25
N LEU A 192 -6.51 -4.47 8.15
CA LEU A 192 -5.11 -4.30 8.54
C LEU A 192 -5.01 -3.24 9.64
N SER A 193 -4.67 -3.69 10.85
CA SER A 193 -4.55 -2.83 12.04
C SER A 193 -3.25 -2.02 12.11
N LEU A 194 -2.40 -2.07 11.07
CA LEU A 194 -1.26 -1.17 10.95
C LEU A 194 -1.70 0.31 10.85
N GLY A 195 -3.01 0.57 10.81
CA GLY A 195 -3.65 1.89 10.79
C GLY A 195 -2.99 2.90 11.73
N SER A 196 -2.79 2.63 13.02
CA SER A 196 -2.19 3.65 13.91
C SER A 196 -0.74 3.98 13.52
N LEU A 197 0.05 2.99 13.09
CA LEU A 197 1.42 3.18 12.66
C LEU A 197 1.49 3.93 11.33
N TRP A 198 0.62 3.57 10.38
CA TRP A 198 0.55 4.20 9.06
C TRP A 198 0.00 5.63 9.14
N HIS A 199 -1.06 5.83 9.91
CA HIS A 199 -1.62 7.15 10.23
C HIS A 199 -0.55 8.05 10.85
N PHE A 200 0.22 7.52 11.81
CA PHE A 200 1.33 8.25 12.40
C PHE A 200 2.38 8.69 11.36
N PHE A 201 2.78 7.80 10.45
CA PHE A 201 3.72 8.16 9.37
C PHE A 201 3.15 9.17 8.38
N ASN A 202 1.84 9.10 8.10
CA ASN A 202 1.15 10.02 7.20
C ASN A 202 0.98 11.42 7.83
N GLU A 203 0.58 11.50 9.10
CA GLU A 203 0.53 12.77 9.85
C GLU A 203 1.91 13.43 9.94
N ASN A 204 2.95 12.63 10.13
CA ASN A 204 4.34 13.09 10.27
C ASN A 204 5.14 12.95 8.96
N TYR A 205 4.46 12.91 7.81
CA TYR A 205 5.07 12.59 6.52
C TYR A 205 6.22 13.53 6.16
N TYR A 206 6.16 14.82 6.51
CA TYR A 206 7.24 15.76 6.22
C TYR A 206 8.56 15.42 6.93
N ILE A 207 8.50 14.98 8.19
CA ILE A 207 9.70 14.70 8.99
C ILE A 207 10.31 13.38 8.52
N PHE A 208 9.50 12.32 8.42
CA PHE A 208 9.97 11.01 7.99
C PHE A 208 10.33 11.01 6.51
N GLY A 209 9.52 11.64 5.66
CA GLY A 209 9.76 11.74 4.23
C GLY A 209 11.07 12.45 3.92
N LEU A 210 11.33 13.61 4.51
CA LEU A 210 12.60 14.32 4.31
C LEU A 210 13.80 13.50 4.84
N GLY A 211 13.68 12.94 6.05
CA GLY A 211 14.74 12.11 6.64
C GLY A 211 15.07 10.88 5.80
N MET A 212 14.05 10.16 5.35
CA MET A 212 14.19 8.96 4.52
C MET A 212 14.67 9.31 3.11
N MET A 213 14.25 10.43 2.53
CA MET A 213 14.76 10.90 1.25
C MET A 213 16.27 11.22 1.33
N CYS A 214 16.71 11.94 2.36
CA CYS A 214 18.13 12.19 2.61
C CYS A 214 18.92 10.89 2.82
N LEU A 215 18.36 9.94 3.57
CA LEU A 215 18.93 8.61 3.78
C LEU A 215 19.05 7.84 2.46
N GLY A 216 18.02 7.88 1.61
CA GLY A 216 17.99 7.24 0.31
C GLY A 216 19.08 7.77 -0.62
N VAL A 217 19.22 9.10 -0.70
CA VAL A 217 20.31 9.75 -1.46
C VAL A 217 21.68 9.36 -0.92
N PHE A 218 21.85 9.34 0.41
CA PHE A 218 23.09 8.91 1.05
C PHE A 218 23.45 7.46 0.67
N LEU A 219 22.48 6.53 0.72
CA LEU A 219 22.70 5.12 0.36
C LEU A 219 23.03 4.95 -1.12
N MET A 220 22.39 5.72 -2.01
CA MET A 220 22.69 5.71 -3.45
C MET A 220 24.10 6.25 -3.77
N ILE A 221 24.54 7.33 -3.13
CA ILE A 221 25.83 7.95 -3.49
C ILE A 221 27.00 7.29 -2.75
N SER A 222 26.82 6.98 -1.46
CA SER A 222 27.92 6.65 -0.56
C SER A 222 27.77 5.30 0.15
N GLY A 223 26.71 4.53 -0.13
CA GLY A 223 26.40 3.29 0.57
C GLY A 223 27.52 2.24 0.52
N GLY A 224 28.14 2.05 -0.65
CA GLY A 224 29.30 1.17 -0.80
C GLY A 224 30.58 1.70 -0.14
N ARG A 225 30.77 3.03 -0.13
CA ARG A 225 31.96 3.66 0.47
C ARG A 225 31.96 3.50 2.00
N PHE A 226 30.80 3.72 2.63
CA PHE A 226 30.63 3.61 4.08
C PHE A 226 29.91 2.31 4.46
N PHE A 227 30.37 1.18 3.94
CA PHE A 227 29.69 -0.09 4.10
C PHE A 227 29.37 -0.46 5.56
N LYS A 228 30.25 -0.16 6.52
CA LYS A 228 29.98 -0.47 7.93
C LYS A 228 28.73 0.26 8.40
N PHE A 229 28.63 1.54 8.05
CA PHE A 229 27.46 2.35 8.38
C PHE A 229 26.22 1.89 7.61
N THR A 230 26.35 1.48 6.35
CA THR A 230 25.25 0.87 5.59
C THR A 230 24.74 -0.41 6.26
N LEU A 231 25.64 -1.32 6.66
CA LEU A 231 25.29 -2.56 7.36
C LEU A 231 24.65 -2.30 8.72
N PHE A 232 25.11 -1.27 9.43
CA PHE A 232 24.49 -0.79 10.67
C PHE A 232 23.04 -0.37 10.43
N LEU A 233 22.83 0.53 9.47
CA LEU A 233 21.51 1.08 9.15
C LEU A 233 20.55 0.01 8.68
N THR A 234 20.97 -0.89 7.78
CA THR A 234 20.12 -1.99 7.32
C THR A 234 19.76 -2.93 8.46
N GLY A 235 20.73 -3.30 9.32
CA GLY A 235 20.48 -4.12 10.52
C GLY A 235 19.50 -3.47 11.48
N GLN A 236 19.71 -2.18 11.79
CA GLN A 236 18.83 -1.40 12.64
C GLN A 236 17.42 -1.29 12.08
N ALA A 237 17.28 -0.89 10.81
CA ALA A 237 15.98 -0.72 10.16
C ALA A 237 15.21 -2.03 10.06
N THR A 238 15.88 -3.16 9.80
CA THR A 238 15.22 -4.46 9.70
C THR A 238 14.61 -4.89 11.02
N VAL A 239 15.36 -4.78 12.11
CA VAL A 239 14.89 -5.18 13.44
C VAL A 239 13.85 -4.21 13.96
N ALA A 240 14.07 -2.90 13.79
CA ALA A 240 13.08 -1.90 14.18
C ALA A 240 11.76 -2.09 13.42
N GLY A 241 11.81 -2.28 12.11
CA GLY A 241 10.64 -2.56 11.26
C GLY A 241 9.92 -3.84 11.66
N PHE A 242 10.67 -4.93 11.91
CA PHE A 242 10.08 -6.19 12.37
C PHE A 242 9.37 -6.06 13.73
N ILE A 243 9.99 -5.38 14.70
CA ILE A 243 9.36 -5.12 16.01
C ILE A 243 8.11 -4.26 15.85
N LEU A 244 8.16 -3.21 15.02
CA LEU A 244 7.00 -2.34 14.77
C LEU A 244 5.85 -3.12 14.15
N ILE A 245 6.11 -3.93 13.12
CA ILE A 245 5.09 -4.77 12.47
C ILE A 245 4.51 -5.77 13.45
N LEU A 246 5.34 -6.43 14.27
CA LEU A 246 4.85 -7.41 15.25
C LEU A 246 4.00 -6.75 16.34
N MET A 247 4.44 -5.60 16.86
CA MET A 247 3.73 -4.90 17.93
C MET A 247 2.39 -4.33 17.43
N PHE A 248 2.37 -3.61 16.31
CA PHE A 248 1.12 -3.03 15.77
C PHE A 248 0.24 -4.03 15.02
N GLY A 249 0.82 -5.12 14.52
CA GLY A 249 0.07 -6.17 13.83
C GLY A 249 -0.51 -7.23 14.77
N SER A 250 -0.02 -7.37 16.01
CA SER A 250 -0.46 -8.46 16.90
C SER A 250 -0.71 -8.08 18.35
N VAL A 251 -0.13 -6.99 18.86
CA VAL A 251 -0.19 -6.66 20.30
C VAL A 251 -1.06 -5.44 20.57
N TYR A 252 -0.87 -4.36 19.81
CA TYR A 252 -1.56 -3.09 20.04
C TYR A 252 -2.91 -3.02 19.33
N PRO A 253 -3.91 -2.39 19.94
CA PRO A 253 -5.19 -2.12 19.29
C PRO A 253 -5.05 -1.04 18.20
N THR A 254 -5.99 -1.03 17.25
CA THR A 254 -6.11 -0.09 16.11
C THR A 254 -6.20 1.39 16.52
N ASN A 255 -6.69 1.67 17.73
CA ASN A 255 -6.88 3.02 18.26
C ASN A 255 -5.82 3.40 19.30
N SER A 256 -4.59 2.91 19.12
CA SER A 256 -3.49 3.25 20.02
C SER A 256 -3.14 4.74 19.92
N PRO A 257 -2.97 5.45 21.04
CA PRO A 257 -2.65 6.88 21.02
C PRO A 257 -1.24 7.13 20.45
N GLN A 258 -1.04 8.29 19.83
CA GLN A 258 0.18 8.63 19.07
C GLN A 258 1.48 8.52 19.88
N TRP A 259 1.45 8.79 21.19
CA TRP A 259 2.63 8.67 22.06
C TRP A 259 3.14 7.22 22.19
N VAL A 260 2.26 6.22 22.06
CA VAL A 260 2.64 4.80 22.08
C VAL A 260 3.46 4.47 20.84
N VAL A 261 3.15 5.07 19.69
CA VAL A 261 3.91 4.91 18.45
C VAL A 261 5.31 5.47 18.59
N TRP A 262 5.45 6.69 19.12
CA TRP A 262 6.76 7.30 19.42
C TRP A 262 7.60 6.46 20.38
N LEU A 263 7.00 6.01 21.48
CA LEU A 263 7.69 5.17 22.47
C LEU A 263 8.16 3.86 21.83
N THR A 264 7.28 3.18 21.09
CA THR A 264 7.60 1.92 20.42
C THR A 264 8.68 2.10 19.36
N LEU A 265 8.66 3.22 18.62
CA LEU A 265 9.68 3.57 17.63
C LEU A 265 11.04 3.80 18.29
N ILE A 266 11.11 4.53 19.41
CA ILE A 266 12.37 4.77 20.13
C ILE A 266 12.94 3.45 20.66
N VAL A 267 12.10 2.63 21.28
CA VAL A 267 12.51 1.32 21.82
C VAL A 267 12.97 0.38 20.69
N SER A 268 12.22 0.31 19.59
CA SER A 268 12.57 -0.56 18.46
C SER A 268 13.85 -0.10 17.74
N LEU A 269 14.07 1.22 17.61
CA LEU A 269 15.31 1.79 17.09
C LEU A 269 16.50 1.53 18.02
N GLY A 270 16.30 1.57 19.33
CA GLY A 270 17.32 1.24 20.34
C GLY A 270 17.72 -0.23 20.29
N MET A 271 16.76 -1.14 20.25
CA MET A 271 17.00 -2.57 20.07
C MET A 271 17.64 -2.87 18.71
N GLY A 272 17.14 -2.22 17.66
CA GLY A 272 17.69 -2.31 16.31
C GLY A 272 19.14 -1.84 16.25
N ALA A 273 19.52 -0.78 16.96
CA ALA A 273 20.90 -0.29 16.99
C ALA A 273 21.88 -1.35 17.53
N GLY A 274 21.45 -2.17 18.50
CA GLY A 274 22.24 -3.30 19.01
C GLY A 274 22.55 -4.32 17.91
N ILE A 275 21.54 -4.73 17.14
CA ILE A 275 21.72 -5.66 16.01
C ILE A 275 22.44 -4.98 14.84
N GLY A 276 22.22 -3.70 14.58
CA GLY A 276 22.97 -2.91 13.61
C GLY A 276 24.47 -2.91 13.95
N TYR A 277 24.82 -2.70 15.21
CA TYR A 277 26.21 -2.76 15.68
C TYR A 277 26.80 -4.18 15.52
N ALA A 278 26.01 -5.22 15.80
CA ALA A 278 26.38 -6.60 15.50
C ALA A 278 26.65 -6.81 13.99
N CYS A 279 25.83 -6.27 13.09
CA CYS A 279 26.06 -6.32 11.64
C CYS A 279 27.34 -5.57 11.21
N MET A 280 27.70 -4.47 11.88
CA MET A 280 28.98 -3.80 11.66
C MET A 280 30.17 -4.66 12.07
N ARG A 281 30.04 -5.36 13.21
CA ARG A 281 31.11 -6.18 13.78
C ARG A 281 31.27 -7.50 13.04
N TRP A 282 30.16 -8.14 12.68
CA TRP A 282 30.05 -9.39 11.95
C TRP A 282 29.52 -9.12 10.55
N VAL A 283 30.39 -8.54 9.75
CA VAL A 283 30.13 -8.05 8.39
C VAL A 283 29.42 -9.08 7.48
N ARG A 284 29.70 -10.39 7.66
CA ARG A 284 29.02 -11.47 6.91
C ARG A 284 27.52 -11.55 7.20
N ILE A 285 27.11 -11.36 8.45
CA ILE A 285 25.69 -11.36 8.86
C ILE A 285 24.97 -10.18 8.21
N GLY A 286 25.60 -9.00 8.19
CA GLY A 286 25.01 -7.82 7.55
C GLY A 286 24.84 -7.99 6.04
N VAL A 287 25.79 -8.62 5.35
CA VAL A 287 25.66 -8.87 3.90
C VAL A 287 24.62 -9.93 3.59
N LEU A 288 24.52 -10.98 4.41
CA LEU A 288 23.40 -11.93 4.34
C LEU A 288 22.07 -11.19 4.44
N LEU A 289 21.93 -10.27 5.42
CA LEU A 289 20.72 -9.49 5.62
C LEU A 289 20.37 -8.61 4.42
N ILE A 290 21.36 -7.90 3.84
CA ILE A 290 21.17 -7.14 2.61
C ILE A 290 20.72 -8.06 1.47
N GLY A 291 21.38 -9.21 1.30
CA GLY A 291 21.01 -10.22 0.30
C GLY A 291 19.58 -10.74 0.47
N THR A 292 19.15 -10.97 1.72
CA THR A 292 17.77 -11.35 2.05
C THR A 292 16.77 -10.29 1.62
N TRP A 293 17.04 -9.00 1.87
CA TRP A 293 16.15 -7.91 1.43
C TRP A 293 16.08 -7.78 -0.09
N ILE A 294 17.23 -7.81 -0.78
CA ILE A 294 17.28 -7.76 -2.24
C ILE A 294 16.51 -8.95 -2.82
N GLY A 295 16.73 -10.15 -2.28
CA GLY A 295 16.06 -11.35 -2.76
C GLY A 295 14.58 -11.40 -2.43
N GLY A 296 14.15 -10.85 -1.30
CA GLY A 296 12.75 -10.69 -0.98
C GLY A 296 12.04 -9.76 -1.96
N LEU A 297 12.64 -8.60 -2.27
CA LEU A 297 12.11 -7.66 -3.26
C LEU A 297 12.03 -8.29 -4.67
N LEU A 298 13.11 -8.94 -5.11
CA LEU A 298 13.14 -9.65 -6.39
C LEU A 298 12.12 -10.78 -6.44
N GLY A 299 11.92 -11.51 -5.34
CA GLY A 299 10.92 -12.56 -5.23
C GLY A 299 9.49 -12.02 -5.34
N ALA A 300 9.20 -10.88 -4.71
CA ALA A 300 7.91 -10.21 -4.84
C ALA A 300 7.65 -9.76 -6.29
N ILE A 301 8.62 -9.12 -6.94
CA ILE A 301 8.52 -8.72 -8.35
C ILE A 301 8.34 -9.95 -9.26
N LEU A 302 9.12 -11.01 -9.04
CA LEU A 302 9.05 -12.24 -9.83
C LEU A 302 7.68 -12.92 -9.68
N TYR A 303 7.13 -12.93 -8.46
CA TYR A 303 5.79 -13.44 -8.22
C TYR A 303 4.75 -12.63 -9.01
N SER A 304 4.79 -11.30 -8.89
CA SER A 304 3.88 -10.39 -9.59
C SER A 304 3.92 -10.52 -11.11
N LEU A 305 5.10 -10.76 -11.69
CA LEU A 305 5.27 -10.88 -13.14
C LEU A 305 4.96 -12.27 -13.71
N VAL A 306 5.30 -13.34 -12.98
CA VAL A 306 5.27 -14.71 -13.52
C VAL A 306 4.32 -15.62 -12.75
N PHE A 307 4.56 -15.82 -11.45
CA PHE A 307 3.87 -16.87 -10.70
C PHE A 307 2.40 -16.57 -10.41
N TYR A 308 2.03 -15.29 -10.39
CA TYR A 308 0.63 -14.89 -10.24
C TYR A 308 -0.29 -15.57 -11.27
N LEU A 309 0.16 -15.71 -12.53
CA LEU A 309 -0.64 -16.34 -13.60
C LEU A 309 -0.96 -17.82 -13.34
N PHE A 310 -0.17 -18.49 -12.51
CA PHE A 310 -0.29 -19.93 -12.23
C PHE A 310 -0.89 -20.23 -10.85
N ALA A 311 -0.81 -19.30 -9.90
CA ALA A 311 -1.13 -19.53 -8.49
C ALA A 311 -2.62 -19.31 -8.13
N LYS A 312 -3.55 -19.96 -8.83
CA LYS A 312 -5.01 -19.76 -8.61
C LYS A 312 -5.53 -20.25 -7.26
N ASN A 313 -5.03 -21.38 -6.77
CA ASN A 313 -5.63 -22.05 -5.60
C ASN A 313 -5.20 -21.42 -4.27
N ASN A 314 -3.98 -20.90 -4.17
CA ASN A 314 -3.42 -20.32 -2.95
C ASN A 314 -2.38 -19.24 -3.29
N PRO A 315 -2.81 -18.04 -3.75
CA PRO A 315 -1.89 -17.00 -4.21
C PRO A 315 -0.95 -16.53 -3.11
N ILE A 316 -1.44 -16.39 -1.87
CA ILE A 316 -0.64 -15.93 -0.72
C ILE A 316 0.51 -16.88 -0.39
N LEU A 317 0.23 -18.18 -0.33
CA LEU A 317 1.27 -19.18 -0.03
C LEU A 317 2.34 -19.17 -1.13
N ALA A 318 1.93 -19.09 -2.39
CA ALA A 318 2.84 -19.01 -3.52
C ALA A 318 3.72 -17.74 -3.44
N LEU A 319 3.14 -16.58 -3.09
CA LEU A 319 3.90 -15.32 -2.90
C LEU A 319 5.00 -15.50 -1.86
N TRP A 320 4.67 -15.98 -0.66
CA TRP A 320 5.64 -16.13 0.42
C TRP A 320 6.70 -17.18 0.12
N LEU A 321 6.33 -18.28 -0.54
CA LEU A 321 7.30 -19.30 -0.97
C LEU A 321 8.27 -18.74 -2.02
N THR A 322 7.79 -17.96 -3.00
CA THR A 322 8.66 -17.31 -3.99
C THR A 322 9.59 -16.29 -3.33
N ILE A 323 9.08 -15.44 -2.43
CA ILE A 323 9.87 -14.47 -1.66
C ILE A 323 10.95 -15.20 -0.85
N ALA A 324 10.58 -16.23 -0.08
CA ALA A 324 11.51 -16.98 0.75
C ALA A 324 12.60 -17.67 -0.09
N PHE A 325 12.22 -18.31 -1.20
CA PHE A 325 13.14 -18.98 -2.11
C PHE A 325 14.16 -18.00 -2.72
N CYS A 326 13.69 -16.88 -3.27
CA CYS A 326 14.56 -15.84 -3.83
C CYS A 326 15.45 -15.19 -2.76
N ALA A 327 14.91 -14.93 -1.57
CA ALA A 327 15.66 -14.37 -0.44
C ALA A 327 16.83 -15.27 -0.01
N VAL A 328 16.61 -16.59 0.09
CA VAL A 328 17.65 -17.55 0.47
C VAL A 328 18.74 -17.67 -0.61
N ILE A 329 18.36 -17.79 -1.89
CA ILE A 329 19.32 -17.91 -2.99
C ILE A 329 20.19 -16.65 -3.06
N ILE A 330 19.59 -15.47 -3.03
CA ILE A 330 20.32 -14.21 -3.14
C ILE A 330 21.14 -13.93 -1.88
N ALA A 331 20.67 -14.33 -0.69
CA ALA A 331 21.48 -14.29 0.52
C ALA A 331 22.75 -15.15 0.38
N ILE A 332 22.65 -16.39 -0.12
CA ILE A 332 23.82 -17.25 -0.35
C ILE A 332 24.76 -16.64 -1.41
N LEU A 333 24.22 -16.17 -2.53
CA LEU A 333 25.02 -15.51 -3.58
C LEU A 333 25.70 -14.24 -3.07
N SER A 334 25.06 -13.49 -2.17
CA SER A 334 25.62 -12.27 -1.59
C SER A 334 26.89 -12.55 -0.76
N MET A 335 27.01 -13.74 -0.16
CA MET A 335 28.23 -14.15 0.54
C MET A 335 29.40 -14.37 -0.42
N ILE A 336 29.13 -14.84 -1.64
CA ILE A 336 30.15 -15.07 -2.67
C ILE A 336 30.56 -13.74 -3.28
N PHE A 337 29.59 -12.88 -3.61
CA PHE A 337 29.79 -11.58 -4.25
C PHE A 337 29.77 -10.42 -3.25
N PHE A 338 30.43 -10.60 -2.10
CA PHE A 338 30.40 -9.72 -0.94
C PHE A 338 30.48 -8.21 -1.31
N ASP A 339 31.52 -7.82 -2.05
CA ASP A 339 31.79 -6.42 -2.37
C ASP A 339 30.70 -5.79 -3.24
N HIS A 340 30.11 -6.58 -4.14
CA HIS A 340 29.10 -6.13 -5.08
C HIS A 340 27.71 -6.12 -4.42
N ALA A 341 27.44 -7.06 -3.52
CA ALA A 341 26.17 -7.16 -2.82
C ALA A 341 25.85 -5.88 -2.01
N VAL A 342 26.84 -5.30 -1.32
CA VAL A 342 26.64 -4.05 -0.56
C VAL A 342 26.35 -2.87 -1.50
N ILE A 343 27.08 -2.76 -2.61
CA ILE A 343 26.88 -1.67 -3.59
C ILE A 343 25.49 -1.79 -4.23
N ILE A 344 25.11 -2.99 -4.67
CA ILE A 344 23.81 -3.26 -5.30
C ILE A 344 22.69 -3.03 -4.28
N GLY A 345 22.82 -3.55 -3.06
CA GLY A 345 21.81 -3.42 -2.02
C GLY A 345 21.57 -2.00 -1.55
N SER A 346 22.66 -1.24 -1.33
CA SER A 346 22.53 0.18 -0.94
C SER A 346 21.99 1.04 -2.07
N SER A 347 22.35 0.74 -3.33
CA SER A 347 21.80 1.44 -4.50
C SER A 347 20.30 1.16 -4.67
N LEU A 348 19.90 -0.10 -4.61
CA LEU A 348 18.50 -0.51 -4.78
C LEU A 348 17.62 -0.06 -3.62
N GLY A 349 18.07 -0.28 -2.37
CA GLY A 349 17.36 0.17 -1.18
C GLY A 349 17.29 1.69 -1.10
N GLY A 350 18.38 2.39 -1.42
CA GLY A 350 18.41 3.85 -1.46
C GLY A 350 17.47 4.44 -2.51
N ALA A 351 17.45 3.86 -3.72
CA ALA A 351 16.53 4.27 -4.78
C ALA A 351 15.07 4.03 -4.40
N TYR A 352 14.75 2.86 -3.85
CA TYR A 352 13.40 2.55 -3.40
C TYR A 352 12.93 3.51 -2.31
N VAL A 353 13.73 3.73 -1.26
CA VAL A 353 13.41 4.66 -0.17
C VAL A 353 13.24 6.08 -0.72
N PHE A 354 14.12 6.54 -1.61
CA PHE A 354 14.00 7.86 -2.22
C PHE A 354 12.68 8.05 -2.97
N VAL A 355 12.31 7.08 -3.82
CA VAL A 355 11.09 7.17 -4.65
C VAL A 355 9.83 7.01 -3.79
N ARG A 356 9.84 6.10 -2.81
CA ARG A 356 8.70 5.86 -1.92
C ARG A 356 8.29 7.13 -1.18
N PHE A 357 9.27 7.88 -0.69
CA PHE A 357 9.05 9.10 0.08
C PHE A 357 9.04 10.38 -0.76
N ALA A 358 9.26 10.32 -2.08
CA ALA A 358 9.10 11.45 -3.00
C ALA A 358 7.62 11.81 -3.30
N GLY A 359 6.67 10.97 -2.87
CA GLY A 359 5.23 11.22 -2.97
C GLY A 359 4.56 10.47 -4.14
N GLY A 360 3.26 10.18 -3.97
CA GLY A 360 2.41 9.52 -4.97
C GLY A 360 2.67 8.04 -5.20
N TYR A 361 3.65 7.44 -4.52
CA TYR A 361 3.89 6.00 -4.60
C TYR A 361 2.71 5.25 -3.94
N PRO A 362 2.03 4.35 -4.66
CA PRO A 362 0.86 3.66 -4.12
C PRO A 362 1.25 2.74 -2.97
N ASN A 363 0.33 2.53 -2.03
CA ASN A 363 0.59 1.69 -0.87
C ASN A 363 0.78 0.22 -1.26
N GLU A 364 1.91 -0.39 -0.86
CA GLU A 364 2.19 -1.79 -1.16
C GLU A 364 1.19 -2.75 -0.51
N PHE A 365 0.59 -2.35 0.61
CA PHE A 365 -0.47 -3.12 1.26
C PHE A 365 -1.76 -3.13 0.44
N LEU A 366 -2.08 -2.04 -0.26
CA LEU A 366 -3.23 -2.00 -1.16
C LEU A 366 -3.02 -2.94 -2.36
N ILE A 367 -1.79 -3.01 -2.86
CA ILE A 367 -1.41 -3.96 -3.90
C ILE A 367 -1.57 -5.40 -3.39
N TYR A 368 -1.10 -5.70 -2.18
CA TYR A 368 -1.27 -7.01 -1.54
C TYR A 368 -2.74 -7.38 -1.34
N GLU A 369 -3.59 -6.43 -0.94
CA GLU A 369 -5.03 -6.69 -0.77
C GLU A 369 -5.72 -6.93 -2.12
N ASN A 370 -5.35 -6.18 -3.16
CA ASN A 370 -5.79 -6.45 -4.52
C ASN A 370 -5.32 -7.83 -5.02
N TYR A 371 -4.16 -8.31 -4.57
CA TYR A 371 -3.73 -9.69 -4.82
C TYR A 371 -4.65 -10.71 -4.15
N ASN A 372 -5.02 -10.47 -2.88
CA ASN A 372 -5.93 -11.36 -2.14
C ASN A 372 -7.33 -11.38 -2.76
N ASN A 373 -7.78 -10.24 -3.28
CA ASN A 373 -9.10 -10.09 -3.88
C ASN A 373 -9.18 -10.58 -5.34
N GLY A 374 -8.04 -10.97 -5.94
CA GLY A 374 -7.98 -11.42 -7.34
C GLY A 374 -8.21 -10.30 -8.36
N THR A 375 -8.10 -9.03 -7.95
CA THR A 375 -8.39 -7.84 -8.77
C THR A 375 -7.14 -7.26 -9.44
N ILE A 376 -6.17 -8.13 -9.73
CA ILE A 376 -4.79 -7.74 -10.09
C ILE A 376 -4.69 -7.06 -11.46
N GLY A 377 -5.69 -7.25 -12.31
CA GLY A 377 -5.80 -6.49 -13.56
C GLY A 377 -6.09 -5.00 -13.38
N GLN A 378 -6.41 -4.55 -12.16
CA GLN A 378 -6.76 -3.16 -11.85
C GLN A 378 -5.63 -2.38 -11.17
N VAL A 379 -4.41 -2.92 -11.12
CA VAL A 379 -3.26 -2.16 -10.58
C VAL A 379 -3.03 -0.94 -11.47
N ASN A 380 -3.01 0.24 -10.85
CA ASN A 380 -2.81 1.51 -11.55
C ASN A 380 -1.49 1.46 -12.36
N PRO A 381 -1.51 1.71 -13.69
CA PRO A 381 -0.31 1.71 -14.53
C PRO A 381 0.82 2.60 -14.02
N VAL A 382 0.49 3.66 -13.26
CA VAL A 382 1.44 4.57 -12.62
C VAL A 382 2.41 3.83 -11.70
N PHE A 383 1.99 2.75 -11.05
CA PHE A 383 2.86 1.92 -10.21
C PHE A 383 4.08 1.38 -10.98
N PHE A 384 3.88 0.92 -12.21
CA PHE A 384 4.97 0.39 -13.04
C PHE A 384 5.97 1.48 -13.45
N ILE A 385 5.51 2.71 -13.61
CA ILE A 385 6.38 3.87 -13.87
C ILE A 385 7.30 4.11 -12.67
N TYR A 386 6.77 4.05 -11.44
CA TYR A 386 7.58 4.16 -10.23
C TYR A 386 8.62 3.03 -10.12
N ILE A 387 8.25 1.78 -10.41
CA ILE A 387 9.20 0.65 -10.43
C ILE A 387 10.32 0.89 -11.45
N LEU A 388 9.96 1.31 -12.67
CA LEU A 388 10.95 1.62 -13.72
C LEU A 388 11.92 2.72 -13.27
N PHE A 389 11.42 3.72 -12.55
CA PHE A 389 12.24 4.81 -12.02
C PHE A 389 13.19 4.32 -10.92
N VAL A 390 12.71 3.48 -9.98
CA VAL A 390 13.55 2.84 -8.96
C VAL A 390 14.67 2.01 -9.59
N ILE A 391 14.37 1.19 -10.59
CA ILE A 391 15.37 0.37 -11.30
C ILE A 391 16.40 1.27 -11.99
N THR A 392 15.94 2.31 -12.69
CA THR A 392 16.82 3.24 -13.42
C THR A 392 17.78 3.96 -12.47
N LEU A 393 17.26 4.53 -11.38
CA LEU A 393 18.07 5.19 -10.35
C LEU A 393 19.05 4.23 -9.69
N SER A 394 18.62 3.00 -9.40
CA SER A 394 19.47 1.95 -8.84
C SER A 394 20.64 1.61 -9.77
N VAL A 395 20.39 1.42 -11.08
CA VAL A 395 21.46 1.14 -12.06
C VAL A 395 22.46 2.30 -12.16
N ILE A 396 21.98 3.54 -12.23
CA ILE A 396 22.85 4.73 -12.26
C ILE A 396 23.71 4.78 -10.99
N SER A 397 23.11 4.56 -9.83
CA SER A 397 23.77 4.49 -8.53
C SER A 397 24.84 3.39 -8.48
N VAL A 398 24.53 2.18 -8.94
CA VAL A 398 25.48 1.06 -8.99
C VAL A 398 26.69 1.41 -9.85
N VAL A 399 26.48 1.93 -11.06
CA VAL A 399 27.57 2.33 -11.97
C VAL A 399 28.43 3.42 -11.33
N PHE A 400 27.81 4.40 -10.68
CA PHE A 400 28.52 5.46 -9.96
C PHE A 400 29.38 4.90 -8.82
N GLN A 401 28.82 4.06 -7.96
CA GLN A 401 29.54 3.47 -6.83
C GLN A 401 30.66 2.50 -7.27
N ILE A 402 30.47 1.74 -8.36
CA ILE A 402 31.53 0.89 -8.94
C ILE A 402 32.70 1.74 -9.44
N ASN A 403 32.40 2.84 -10.13
CA ASN A 403 33.42 3.80 -10.58
C ASN A 403 34.14 4.49 -9.41
N GLN A 404 33.43 4.73 -8.30
CA GLN A 404 34.05 5.27 -7.09
C GLN A 404 34.95 4.24 -6.40
N ARG A 405 34.54 2.96 -6.39
CA ARG A 405 35.31 1.85 -5.85
C ARG A 405 36.63 1.64 -6.59
N SER A 406 36.64 1.68 -7.92
CA SER A 406 37.87 1.49 -8.71
C SER A 406 38.95 2.54 -8.39
N ARG A 407 38.54 3.75 -7.97
CA ARG A 407 39.45 4.82 -7.56
C ARG A 407 39.92 4.73 -6.12
N ASN A 408 39.24 3.96 -5.28
CA ASN A 408 39.43 3.96 -3.82
C ASN A 408 39.49 2.54 -3.25
N LEU A 409 40.14 1.60 -3.93
CA LEU A 409 40.15 0.17 -3.57
C LEU A 409 40.49 -0.10 -2.10
N GLU A 410 41.35 0.72 -1.48
CA GLU A 410 41.73 0.62 -0.08
C GLU A 410 40.55 0.77 0.89
N MET A 411 39.58 1.63 0.57
CA MET A 411 38.38 1.84 1.39
C MET A 411 37.39 0.67 1.28
N TYR A 412 37.48 -0.12 0.21
CA TYR A 412 36.58 -1.24 -0.10
C TYR A 412 37.23 -2.60 0.16
N ASN A 413 38.38 -2.67 0.85
CA ASN A 413 38.99 -3.97 1.18
C ASN A 413 38.33 -4.60 2.41
N TYR A 414 37.19 -5.25 2.19
CA TYR A 414 36.38 -5.88 3.22
C TYR A 414 37.06 -7.10 3.86
N ARG A 415 37.85 -7.83 3.07
CA ARG A 415 38.50 -9.08 3.48
C ARG A 415 39.55 -8.85 4.58
N LYS A 416 40.14 -7.64 4.65
CA LYS A 416 41.10 -7.25 5.72
C LYS A 416 40.48 -7.28 7.12
N TYR A 417 39.17 -7.20 7.24
CA TYR A 417 38.47 -7.20 8.54
C TYR A 417 37.99 -8.59 8.98
N ASP A 418 38.23 -9.64 8.19
CA ASP A 418 37.87 -11.00 8.57
C ASP A 418 38.86 -11.53 9.63
N PHE A 419 38.33 -12.00 10.77
CA PHE A 419 39.12 -12.53 11.87
C PHE A 419 40.04 -13.69 11.46
N LYS A 420 39.66 -14.43 10.41
CA LYS A 420 40.48 -15.54 9.88
C LYS A 420 41.86 -15.08 9.40
N TYR A 421 41.99 -13.82 8.97
CA TYR A 421 43.25 -13.23 8.48
C TYR A 421 44.02 -12.44 9.55
N ARG A 422 43.55 -12.38 10.80
CA ARG A 422 44.32 -11.80 11.92
C ARG A 422 45.10 -12.83 12.73
N ARG A 423 44.81 -14.13 12.55
CA ARG A 423 45.47 -15.22 13.28
C ARG A 423 46.61 -15.88 12.48
N ALA A 424 46.83 -15.45 11.26
CA ALA A 424 48.02 -15.72 10.46
C ALA A 424 48.79 -14.40 10.33
#